data_AF-A0A7K1FHZ8-F1
#
_entry.id   AF-A0A7K1FHZ8-F1
#
_cell.length_a   1.000
_cell.length_b   1.000
_cell.length_c   1.000
_cell.angle_alpha   90.00
_cell.angle_beta   90.00
_cell.angle_gamma   90.00
#
_symmetry.space_group_name_H-M   'P 1'
#
loop_
_entity.id
_entity.type
_entity.pdbx_description
1 polymer ?
#
loop_
_entity_poly.entity_id
_entity_poly.type
_entity_poly.pdbx_seq_one_letter_code
_entity_poly.pdbx_strand_id
1 'polypeptide(L)'
;MRAGPGQIGVALGLVYVIWGSVYLAVRLVIDETPPLTAMGARFLIAAVLLGGYVWWRRGFRSFRLSGRQIAGVILMGLCLLAIGNGLTSLGQQHGVSSGGAALLVASAPLWIALLRTASGDRPPWLGLLGVLVGFGGLVVLVLGGGAGVGPLPALGVGVMLVSAFCWSLGSWIRPRVPLPADPLVGATYQLAVAGVTLATAGLVSGEPFDPHLSVRGWGAMAYLVVVVSIVGFSAYTWLLQHAPVSVVSTHAYVNPVVAVLLGAVVLHEPVTAAVLVGGGVVVLAVVLVIGAEQRARRRNRSPVGRNGGDVTPVDDRPLGPAGRAAAGGVQPVAER
;
A
#
# COMPACT_ATOMS: atom_id res chain seq x y z
N MET A 1 -2.68 24.56 -3.65
CA MET A 1 -1.27 24.95 -3.77
C MET A 1 -0.49 23.74 -4.27
N ARG A 2 0.40 23.87 -5.25
CA ARG A 2 1.23 22.74 -5.70
C ARG A 2 2.30 22.48 -4.65
N ALA A 3 2.43 21.23 -4.19
CA ALA A 3 3.44 20.87 -3.20
C ALA A 3 4.85 21.09 -3.74
N GLY A 4 5.74 21.66 -2.92
CA GLY A 4 7.14 21.85 -3.30
C GLY A 4 7.91 20.51 -3.34
N PRO A 5 9.00 20.40 -4.12
CA PRO A 5 9.84 19.20 -4.17
C PRO A 5 10.36 18.77 -2.79
N GLY A 6 10.69 19.73 -1.91
CA GLY A 6 11.12 19.45 -0.54
C GLY A 6 10.04 18.78 0.32
N GLN A 7 8.78 19.19 0.19
CA GLN A 7 7.67 18.58 0.93
C GLN A 7 7.43 17.14 0.47
N ILE A 8 7.53 16.90 -0.85
CA ILE A 8 7.44 15.54 -1.43
C ILE A 8 8.59 14.67 -0.93
N GLY A 9 9.83 15.20 -0.93
CA GLY A 9 11.00 14.49 -0.43
C GLY A 9 10.88 14.09 1.04
N VAL A 10 10.44 15.01 1.90
CA VAL A 10 10.20 14.74 3.32
C VAL A 10 9.10 13.69 3.51
N ALA A 11 7.98 13.81 2.80
CA ALA A 11 6.89 12.85 2.91
C ALA A 11 7.30 11.45 2.41
N LEU A 12 8.13 11.36 1.35
CA LEU A 12 8.70 10.09 0.89
C LEU A 12 9.62 9.47 1.94
N GLY A 13 10.54 10.27 2.49
CA GLY A 13 11.44 9.83 3.56
C GLY A 13 10.68 9.30 4.77
N LEU A 14 9.62 10.00 5.18
CA LEU A 14 8.73 9.54 6.25
C LEU A 14 8.09 8.19 5.90
N VAL A 15 7.46 8.05 4.73
CA VAL A 15 6.82 6.78 4.35
C VAL A 15 7.83 5.63 4.30
N TYR A 16 9.03 5.85 3.74
CA TYR A 16 10.04 4.80 3.62
C TYR A 16 10.51 4.31 4.99
N VAL A 17 10.87 5.25 5.87
CA VAL A 17 11.43 4.90 7.18
C VAL A 17 10.34 4.34 8.09
N ILE A 18 9.17 4.99 8.14
CA ILE A 18 8.06 4.57 9.01
C ILE A 18 7.57 3.19 8.60
N TRP A 19 7.28 2.95 7.31
CA TRP A 19 6.77 1.66 6.88
C TRP A 19 7.85 0.58 6.81
N GLY A 20 9.12 0.93 6.58
CA GLY A 20 10.23 -0.01 6.77
C GLY A 20 10.41 -0.45 8.23
N SER A 21 10.21 0.46 9.18
CA SER A 21 10.35 0.18 10.61
C SER A 21 9.17 -0.58 11.25
N VAL A 22 8.05 -0.75 10.52
CA VAL A 22 6.85 -1.38 11.10
C VAL A 22 7.12 -2.81 11.57
N TYR A 23 7.95 -3.56 10.85
CA TYR A 23 8.26 -4.96 11.18
C TYR A 23 9.03 -5.07 12.49
N LEU A 24 10.00 -4.17 12.72
CA LEU A 24 10.70 -4.05 13.99
C LEU A 24 9.71 -3.72 15.12
N ALA A 25 8.89 -2.69 14.92
CA ALA A 25 7.99 -2.22 15.96
C ALA A 25 6.88 -3.25 16.29
N VAL A 26 6.39 -3.98 15.30
CA VAL A 26 5.50 -5.13 15.51
C VAL A 26 6.22 -6.19 16.30
N ARG A 27 7.47 -6.53 15.96
CA ARG A 27 8.26 -7.53 16.68
C ARG A 27 8.39 -7.21 18.17
N LEU A 28 8.73 -5.96 18.47
CA LEU A 28 8.85 -5.45 19.85
C LEU A 28 7.57 -5.59 20.69
N VAL A 29 6.41 -5.51 20.04
CA VAL A 29 5.12 -5.69 20.73
C VAL A 29 4.80 -7.17 20.88
N ILE A 30 4.95 -7.96 19.81
CA ILE A 30 4.50 -9.36 19.81
C ILE A 30 5.41 -10.31 20.60
N ASP A 31 6.62 -9.86 20.96
CA ASP A 31 7.49 -10.57 21.90
C ASP A 31 6.97 -10.45 23.36
N GLU A 32 6.06 -9.52 23.65
CA GLU A 32 5.48 -9.31 24.99
C GLU A 32 3.98 -9.68 25.07
N THR A 33 3.25 -9.60 23.96
CA THR A 33 1.80 -9.88 23.91
C THR A 33 1.41 -10.63 22.64
N PRO A 34 0.34 -11.44 22.65
CA PRO A 34 -0.16 -12.11 21.44
C PRO A 34 -0.50 -11.13 20.29
N PRO A 35 -0.24 -11.52 19.02
CA PRO A 35 -0.26 -10.60 17.89
C PRO A 35 -1.66 -10.14 17.48
N LEU A 36 -2.68 -11.00 17.52
CA LEU A 36 -4.02 -10.62 17.04
C LEU A 36 -4.65 -9.60 17.98
N THR A 37 -4.56 -9.84 19.29
CA THR A 37 -5.02 -8.92 20.32
C THR A 37 -4.25 -7.60 20.25
N ALA A 38 -2.92 -7.65 20.10
CA ALA A 38 -2.09 -6.44 20.01
C ALA A 38 -2.37 -5.61 18.75
N MET A 39 -2.44 -6.25 17.57
CA MET A 39 -2.74 -5.55 16.32
C MET A 39 -4.20 -5.07 16.26
N GLY A 40 -5.12 -5.82 16.88
CA GLY A 40 -6.50 -5.39 17.12
C GLY A 40 -6.56 -4.10 17.93
N ALA A 41 -5.91 -4.07 19.09
CA ALA A 41 -5.82 -2.89 19.94
C ALA A 41 -5.17 -1.71 19.21
N ARG A 42 -4.04 -1.93 18.52
CA ARG A 42 -3.36 -0.91 17.70
C ARG A 42 -4.31 -0.24 16.72
N PHE A 43 -5.05 -1.03 15.92
CA PHE A 43 -5.92 -0.48 14.89
C PHE A 43 -7.18 0.16 15.46
N LEU A 44 -7.75 -0.38 16.55
CA LEU A 44 -8.88 0.25 17.25
C LEU A 44 -8.48 1.61 17.82
N ILE A 45 -7.35 1.70 18.52
CA ILE A 45 -6.86 2.97 19.07
C ILE A 45 -6.58 3.97 17.93
N ALA A 46 -5.92 3.53 16.86
CA ALA A 46 -5.67 4.38 15.70
C ALA A 46 -6.97 4.86 15.03
N ALA A 47 -7.99 3.99 14.93
CA ALA A 47 -9.30 4.35 14.39
C ALA A 47 -10.02 5.38 15.27
N VAL A 48 -9.96 5.24 16.60
CA VAL A 48 -10.55 6.21 17.53
C VAL A 48 -9.85 7.56 17.42
N LEU A 49 -8.52 7.58 17.43
CA LEU A 49 -7.75 8.83 17.35
C LEU A 49 -7.95 9.54 16.00
N LEU A 50 -7.81 8.82 14.89
CA LEU A 50 -8.02 9.38 13.55
C LEU A 50 -9.48 9.79 13.34
N GLY A 51 -10.42 8.96 13.80
CA GLY A 51 -11.85 9.25 13.73
C GLY A 51 -12.23 10.48 14.55
N GLY A 52 -11.69 10.62 15.76
CA GLY A 52 -11.86 11.81 16.60
C GLY A 52 -11.32 13.08 15.93
N TYR A 53 -10.13 13.00 15.32
CA TYR A 53 -9.57 14.11 14.55
C TYR A 53 -10.44 14.48 13.34
N VAL A 54 -10.90 13.50 12.56
CA VAL A 54 -11.77 13.74 11.40
C VAL A 54 -13.10 14.32 11.85
N TRP A 55 -13.68 13.80 12.92
CA TRP A 55 -14.92 14.31 13.51
C TRP A 55 -14.78 15.77 13.93
N TRP A 56 -13.70 16.11 14.63
CA TRP A 56 -13.43 17.49 15.04
C TRP A 56 -13.25 18.46 13.86
N ARG A 57 -12.57 18.02 12.79
CA ARG A 57 -12.24 18.88 11.64
C ARG A 57 -13.36 18.98 10.59
N ARG A 58 -14.15 17.92 10.42
CA ARG A 58 -15.12 17.79 9.31
C ARG A 58 -16.57 17.56 9.76
N GLY A 59 -16.79 17.37 11.06
CA GLY A 59 -18.09 17.10 11.64
C GLY A 59 -18.62 15.70 11.37
N PHE A 60 -19.67 15.32 12.11
CA PHE A 60 -20.25 13.97 12.06
C PHE A 60 -20.81 13.57 10.68
N ARG A 61 -21.29 14.53 9.88
CA ARG A 61 -21.83 14.27 8.54
C ARG A 61 -20.80 13.67 7.59
N SER A 62 -19.50 13.88 7.83
CA SER A 62 -18.42 13.31 7.01
C SER A 62 -18.33 11.78 7.07
N PHE A 63 -18.89 11.16 8.12
CA PHE A 63 -18.93 9.70 8.30
C PHE A 63 -20.10 9.01 7.59
N ARG A 64 -20.95 9.76 6.87
CA ARG A 64 -22.05 9.16 6.12
C ARG A 64 -21.51 8.40 4.89
N LEU A 65 -21.64 7.08 4.91
CA LEU A 65 -21.29 6.20 3.80
C LEU A 65 -22.56 5.64 3.14
N SER A 66 -22.52 5.50 1.82
CA SER A 66 -23.48 4.66 1.10
C SER A 66 -23.23 3.17 1.38
N GLY A 67 -24.24 2.31 1.20
CA GLY A 67 -24.07 0.87 1.40
C GLY A 67 -22.93 0.25 0.57
N ARG A 68 -22.71 0.74 -0.66
CA ARG A 68 -21.58 0.35 -1.51
C ARG A 68 -20.23 0.76 -0.93
N GLN A 69 -20.16 1.95 -0.31
CA GLN A 69 -18.94 2.41 0.36
C GLN A 69 -18.67 1.64 1.66
N ILE A 70 -19.71 1.25 2.39
CA ILE A 70 -19.58 0.38 3.59
C ILE A 70 -18.96 -0.95 3.19
N ALA A 71 -19.52 -1.62 2.17
CA ALA A 71 -18.94 -2.86 1.65
C ALA A 71 -17.48 -2.67 1.19
N GLY A 72 -17.19 -1.53 0.56
CA GLY A 72 -15.84 -1.20 0.11
C GLY A 72 -14.82 -1.02 1.23
N VAL A 73 -15.16 -0.27 2.29
CA VAL A 73 -14.25 -0.09 3.43
C VAL A 73 -14.09 -1.36 4.26
N ILE A 74 -15.12 -2.20 4.34
CA ILE A 74 -15.03 -3.53 4.96
C ILE A 74 -14.05 -4.40 4.17
N LEU A 75 -14.24 -4.52 2.86
CA LEU A 75 -13.38 -5.33 2.00
C LEU A 75 -11.92 -4.86 2.05
N MET A 76 -11.68 -3.55 2.00
CA MET A 76 -10.31 -2.99 2.08
C MET A 76 -9.70 -3.16 3.47
N GLY A 77 -10.47 -2.94 4.53
CA GLY A 77 -10.03 -3.14 5.91
C GLY A 77 -9.64 -4.60 6.17
N LEU A 78 -10.44 -5.55 5.68
CA LEU A 78 -10.15 -6.97 5.77
C LEU A 78 -8.91 -7.37 4.98
N CYS A 79 -8.86 -7.09 3.67
CA CYS A 79 -7.76 -7.57 2.83
C CYS A 79 -6.41 -6.93 3.18
N LEU A 80 -6.38 -5.61 3.39
CA LEU A 80 -5.12 -4.87 3.57
C LEU A 80 -4.67 -4.88 5.03
N LEU A 81 -5.55 -4.62 5.97
CA LEU A 81 -5.15 -4.39 7.36
C LEU A 81 -5.37 -5.64 8.23
N ALA A 82 -6.56 -6.22 8.24
CA ALA A 82 -6.84 -7.39 9.07
C ALA A 82 -6.02 -8.61 8.64
N ILE A 83 -6.23 -9.08 7.40
CA ILE A 83 -5.53 -10.26 6.87
C ILE A 83 -4.10 -9.87 6.48
N GLY A 84 -3.93 -8.79 5.72
CA GLY A 84 -2.60 -8.33 5.30
C GLY A 84 -1.66 -8.09 6.48
N ASN A 85 -1.97 -7.18 7.41
CA ASN A 85 -1.05 -6.93 8.53
C ASN A 85 -1.16 -7.99 9.65
N GLY A 86 -2.35 -8.49 9.96
CA GLY A 86 -2.52 -9.49 11.04
C GLY A 86 -1.81 -10.81 10.77
N LEU A 87 -1.89 -11.33 9.54
CA LEU A 87 -1.11 -12.53 9.17
C LEU A 87 0.39 -12.24 9.11
N THR A 88 0.81 -11.01 8.77
CA THR A 88 2.24 -10.63 8.89
C THR A 88 2.71 -10.73 10.34
N SER A 89 1.94 -10.22 11.31
CA SER A 89 2.30 -10.33 12.73
C SER A 89 2.31 -11.78 13.23
N LEU A 90 1.38 -12.63 12.78
CA LEU A 90 1.41 -14.06 13.08
C LEU A 90 2.65 -14.75 12.48
N GLY A 91 3.00 -14.41 11.24
CA GLY A 91 4.21 -14.91 10.60
C GLY A 91 5.47 -14.59 11.41
N GLN A 92 5.57 -13.36 11.93
CA GLN A 92 6.67 -12.98 12.82
C GLN A 92 6.63 -13.75 14.14
N GLN A 93 5.46 -13.92 14.76
CA GLN A 93 5.31 -14.73 15.97
C GLN A 93 5.80 -16.17 15.75
N HIS A 94 5.56 -16.74 14.56
CA HIS A 94 6.04 -18.06 14.16
C HIS A 94 7.53 -18.10 13.77
N GLY A 95 8.32 -17.07 14.10
CA GLY A 95 9.78 -17.09 14.00
C GLY A 95 10.36 -16.45 12.74
N VAL A 96 9.54 -15.78 11.92
CA VAL A 96 10.07 -14.96 10.82
C VAL A 96 10.66 -13.66 11.40
N SER A 97 11.89 -13.35 11.01
CA SER A 97 12.58 -12.11 11.41
C SER A 97 11.93 -10.87 10.80
N SER A 98 12.21 -9.69 11.35
CA SER A 98 11.69 -8.40 10.83
C SER A 98 12.14 -8.16 9.39
N GLY A 99 13.39 -8.45 9.08
CA GLY A 99 13.93 -8.39 7.72
C GLY A 99 13.27 -9.39 6.76
N GLY A 100 13.12 -10.65 7.19
CA GLY A 100 12.46 -11.69 6.39
C GLY A 100 10.99 -11.36 6.11
N ALA A 101 10.29 -10.82 7.11
CA ALA A 101 8.91 -10.37 7.01
C ALA A 101 8.74 -9.28 5.94
N ALA A 102 9.63 -8.28 5.95
CA ALA A 102 9.60 -7.20 4.96
C ALA A 102 9.87 -7.70 3.54
N LEU A 103 10.80 -8.64 3.37
CA LEU A 103 11.11 -9.24 2.07
C LEU A 103 9.97 -10.10 1.53
N LEU A 104 9.32 -10.88 2.41
CA LEU A 104 8.13 -11.66 2.07
C LEU A 104 6.99 -10.76 1.59
N VAL A 105 6.71 -9.67 2.31
CA VAL A 105 5.69 -8.68 1.92
C VAL A 105 6.09 -7.91 0.65
N ALA A 106 7.38 -7.69 0.41
CA ALA A 106 7.87 -7.06 -0.81
C ALA A 106 7.58 -7.86 -2.09
N SER A 107 7.14 -9.13 -1.97
CA SER A 107 6.61 -9.91 -3.10
C SER A 107 5.27 -9.40 -3.64
N ALA A 108 4.62 -8.43 -2.98
CA ALA A 108 3.30 -7.92 -3.38
C ALA A 108 3.17 -7.53 -4.88
N PRO A 109 4.14 -6.83 -5.49
CA PRO A 109 4.06 -6.51 -6.92
C PRO A 109 4.08 -7.73 -7.84
N LEU A 110 4.70 -8.84 -7.40
CA LEU A 110 4.69 -10.10 -8.14
C LEU A 110 3.28 -10.70 -8.18
N TRP A 111 2.60 -10.72 -7.03
CA TRP A 111 1.20 -11.15 -6.93
C TRP A 111 0.26 -10.28 -7.77
N ILE A 112 0.46 -8.95 -7.77
CA ILE A 112 -0.32 -8.04 -8.60
C ILE A 112 -0.13 -8.36 -10.10
N ALA A 113 1.11 -8.61 -10.53
CA ALA A 113 1.38 -8.97 -11.92
C ALA A 113 0.68 -10.30 -12.32
N LEU A 114 0.64 -11.28 -11.42
CA LEU A 114 -0.11 -12.53 -11.63
C LEU A 114 -1.61 -12.30 -11.71
N LEU A 115 -2.19 -11.54 -10.77
CA LEU A 115 -3.63 -11.20 -10.75
C LEU A 115 -4.07 -10.48 -12.03
N ARG A 116 -3.23 -9.57 -12.53
CA ARG A 116 -3.45 -8.89 -13.82
C ARG A 116 -3.44 -9.88 -14.98
N THR A 117 -2.42 -10.74 -15.04
CA THR A 117 -2.29 -11.75 -16.10
C THR A 117 -3.48 -12.70 -16.12
N ALA A 118 -3.91 -13.18 -14.95
CA ALA A 118 -5.08 -14.03 -14.80
C ALA A 118 -6.40 -13.34 -15.21
N SER A 119 -6.46 -12.01 -15.11
CA SER A 119 -7.63 -11.20 -15.52
C SER A 119 -7.60 -10.79 -17.00
N GLY A 120 -6.66 -11.31 -17.79
CA GLY A 120 -6.56 -11.05 -19.23
C GLY A 120 -5.67 -9.87 -19.63
N ASP A 121 -5.05 -9.16 -18.67
CA ASP A 121 -4.00 -8.19 -19.01
C ASP A 121 -2.76 -8.92 -19.53
N ARG A 122 -2.07 -8.34 -20.51
CA ARG A 122 -0.78 -8.84 -20.98
C ARG A 122 0.34 -7.96 -20.44
N PRO A 123 0.95 -8.28 -19.27
CA PRO A 123 2.09 -7.53 -18.80
C PRO A 123 3.27 -7.67 -19.78
N PRO A 124 4.17 -6.69 -19.82
CA PRO A 124 5.37 -6.79 -20.64
C PRO A 124 6.19 -8.02 -20.22
N TRP A 125 6.87 -8.67 -21.18
CA TRP A 125 7.67 -9.87 -20.93
C TRP A 125 8.74 -9.66 -19.85
N LEU A 126 9.34 -8.46 -19.77
CA LEU A 126 10.27 -8.08 -18.70
C LEU A 126 9.61 -8.10 -17.31
N GLY A 127 8.33 -7.77 -17.23
CA GLY A 127 7.55 -7.90 -16.01
C GLY A 127 7.33 -9.36 -15.64
N LEU A 128 7.01 -10.21 -16.61
CA LEU A 128 6.83 -11.65 -16.38
C LEU A 128 8.15 -12.34 -15.96
N LEU A 129 9.27 -11.95 -16.58
CA LEU A 129 10.60 -12.39 -16.15
C LEU A 129 10.92 -11.93 -14.73
N GLY A 130 10.60 -10.66 -14.39
CA GLY A 130 10.73 -10.16 -13.03
C GLY A 130 9.93 -10.98 -12.02
N VAL A 131 8.72 -11.42 -12.37
CA VAL A 131 7.92 -12.34 -11.54
C VAL A 131 8.64 -13.65 -11.27
N LEU A 132 9.13 -14.33 -12.32
CA LEU A 132 9.85 -15.60 -12.18
C LEU A 132 11.12 -15.45 -11.34
N VAL A 133 11.92 -14.41 -11.60
CA VAL A 133 13.13 -14.09 -10.84
C VAL A 133 12.80 -13.80 -9.38
N GLY A 134 11.73 -13.06 -9.11
CA GLY A 134 11.31 -12.70 -7.76
C GLY A 134 10.86 -13.91 -6.93
N PHE A 135 10.09 -14.83 -7.53
CA PHE A 135 9.75 -16.10 -6.87
C PHE A 135 10.99 -16.98 -6.67
N GLY A 136 11.97 -16.97 -7.59
CA GLY A 136 13.26 -17.63 -7.38
C GLY A 136 14.03 -17.04 -6.18
N GLY A 137 14.09 -15.71 -6.06
CA GLY A 137 14.68 -15.04 -4.90
C GLY A 137 13.97 -15.37 -3.59
N LEU A 138 12.64 -15.49 -3.64
CA LEU A 138 11.83 -15.92 -2.51
C LEU A 138 12.15 -17.37 -2.09
N VAL A 139 12.30 -18.28 -3.05
CA VAL A 139 12.73 -19.67 -2.78
C VAL A 139 14.12 -19.70 -2.14
N VAL A 140 15.06 -18.91 -2.64
CA VAL A 140 16.40 -18.77 -2.02
C VAL A 140 16.30 -18.21 -0.59
N LEU A 141 15.43 -17.23 -0.36
CA LEU A 141 15.21 -16.67 0.97
C LEU A 141 14.63 -17.72 1.95
N VAL A 142 13.70 -18.54 1.48
CA VAL A 142 13.00 -19.55 2.29
C VAL A 142 13.86 -20.79 2.55
N LEU A 143 14.52 -21.31 1.51
CA LEU A 143 15.34 -22.52 1.57
C LEU A 143 16.76 -22.26 2.03
N GLY A 144 17.29 -21.07 1.77
CA GLY A 144 18.69 -20.71 1.98
C GLY A 144 19.06 -20.34 3.41
N GLY A 145 18.24 -20.69 4.41
CA GLY A 145 18.64 -20.66 5.83
C GLY A 145 19.99 -21.37 5.98
N GLY A 146 21.06 -20.58 5.95
CA GLY A 146 22.43 -21.08 5.78
C GLY A 146 22.92 -21.77 7.04
N ALA A 147 23.92 -22.64 6.86
CA ALA A 147 24.56 -23.46 7.89
C ALA A 147 24.59 -22.80 9.29
N GLY A 148 23.71 -23.26 10.19
CA GLY A 148 23.66 -22.83 11.59
C GLY A 148 22.37 -22.12 12.02
N VAL A 149 21.57 -21.61 11.06
CA VAL A 149 20.24 -21.05 11.32
C VAL A 149 19.30 -21.81 10.38
N GLY A 150 18.50 -22.73 10.92
CA GLY A 150 17.65 -23.62 10.10
C GLY A 150 16.75 -22.87 9.09
N PRO A 151 16.02 -23.61 8.23
CA PRO A 151 15.09 -23.02 7.27
C PRO A 151 14.16 -22.01 7.94
N LEU A 152 13.75 -20.96 7.22
CA LEU A 152 12.69 -20.09 7.74
C LEU A 152 11.50 -20.97 8.13
N PRO A 153 10.86 -20.70 9.28
CA PRO A 153 9.77 -21.54 9.76
C PRO A 153 8.67 -21.57 8.71
N ALA A 154 8.45 -22.75 8.11
CA ALA A 154 7.60 -22.92 6.93
C ALA A 154 6.18 -22.41 7.15
N LEU A 155 5.65 -22.59 8.37
CA LEU A 155 4.35 -22.05 8.77
C LEU A 155 4.35 -20.52 8.72
N GLY A 156 5.33 -19.86 9.34
CA GLY A 156 5.42 -18.40 9.34
C GLY A 156 5.55 -17.82 7.93
N VAL A 157 6.39 -18.43 7.10
CA VAL A 157 6.52 -18.07 5.67
C VAL A 157 5.20 -18.24 4.94
N GLY A 158 4.54 -19.41 5.08
CA GLY A 158 3.28 -19.70 4.40
C GLY A 158 2.19 -18.69 4.75
N VAL A 159 2.05 -18.39 6.04
CA VAL A 159 1.11 -17.37 6.54
C VAL A 159 1.42 -15.98 5.96
N MET A 160 2.71 -15.62 5.84
CA MET A 160 3.12 -14.35 5.24
C MET A 160 2.95 -14.28 3.71
N LEU A 161 3.01 -15.41 3.01
CA LEU A 161 2.69 -15.44 1.58
C LEU A 161 1.20 -15.25 1.35
N VAL A 162 0.35 -15.85 2.19
CA VAL A 162 -1.10 -15.59 2.19
C VAL A 162 -1.37 -14.11 2.51
N SER A 163 -0.70 -13.57 3.53
CA SER A 163 -0.73 -12.14 3.85
C SER A 163 -0.40 -11.26 2.64
N ALA A 164 0.75 -11.48 2.00
CA ALA A 164 1.21 -10.72 0.85
C ALA A 164 0.24 -10.84 -0.33
N PHE A 165 -0.32 -12.03 -0.57
CA PHE A 165 -1.33 -12.24 -1.60
C PHE A 165 -2.63 -11.46 -1.29
N CYS A 166 -3.16 -11.54 -0.07
CA CYS A 166 -4.38 -10.81 0.32
C CYS A 166 -4.19 -9.30 0.25
N TRP A 167 -3.03 -8.80 0.68
CA TRP A 167 -2.66 -7.39 0.52
C TRP A 167 -2.65 -6.97 -0.97
N SER A 168 -2.07 -7.82 -1.81
CA SER A 168 -1.96 -7.58 -3.26
C SER A 168 -3.31 -7.61 -3.95
N LEU A 169 -4.18 -8.55 -3.57
CA LEU A 169 -5.55 -8.65 -4.03
C LEU A 169 -6.34 -7.39 -3.67
N GLY A 170 -6.30 -6.97 -2.40
CA GLY A 170 -6.93 -5.73 -1.94
C GLY A 170 -6.43 -4.51 -2.71
N SER A 171 -5.11 -4.42 -2.93
CA SER A 171 -4.49 -3.33 -3.68
C SER A 171 -4.89 -3.32 -5.17
N TRP A 172 -5.01 -4.50 -5.77
CA TRP A 172 -5.40 -4.66 -7.18
C TRP A 172 -6.89 -4.37 -7.41
N ILE A 173 -7.79 -4.79 -6.50
CA ILE A 173 -9.22 -4.50 -6.62
C ILE A 173 -9.58 -3.06 -6.23
N ARG A 174 -8.77 -2.40 -5.38
CA ARG A 174 -9.03 -1.05 -4.85
C ARG A 174 -9.60 -0.06 -5.88
N PRO A 175 -9.05 0.10 -7.10
CA PRO A 175 -9.59 1.07 -8.08
C PRO A 175 -11.02 0.79 -8.54
N ARG A 176 -11.53 -0.43 -8.33
CA ARG A 176 -12.87 -0.88 -8.70
C ARG A 176 -13.87 -0.83 -7.54
N VAL A 177 -13.39 -0.52 -6.34
CA VAL A 177 -14.18 -0.54 -5.11
C VAL A 177 -14.63 0.88 -4.75
N PRO A 178 -15.94 1.13 -4.56
CA PRO A 178 -16.43 2.41 -4.09
C PRO A 178 -15.91 2.71 -2.68
N LEU A 179 -15.23 3.84 -2.52
CA LEU A 179 -14.72 4.32 -1.23
C LEU A 179 -15.23 5.74 -0.95
N PRO A 180 -15.26 6.18 0.33
CA PRO A 180 -15.52 7.58 0.65
C PRO A 180 -14.54 8.52 -0.05
N ALA A 181 -15.05 9.70 -0.45
CA ALA A 181 -14.27 10.71 -1.14
C ALA A 181 -13.14 11.26 -0.27
N ASP A 182 -13.35 11.30 1.05
CA ASP A 182 -12.31 11.62 2.01
C ASP A 182 -11.46 10.39 2.37
N PRO A 183 -10.16 10.37 2.02
CA PRO A 183 -9.28 9.25 2.34
C PRO A 183 -9.14 9.00 3.84
N LEU A 184 -9.25 10.03 4.70
CA LEU A 184 -9.10 9.88 6.15
C LEU A 184 -10.34 9.21 6.78
N VAL A 185 -11.54 9.50 6.28
CA VAL A 185 -12.76 8.76 6.64
C VAL A 185 -12.60 7.29 6.21
N GLY A 186 -12.17 7.05 4.97
CA GLY A 186 -11.94 5.69 4.47
C GLY A 186 -10.93 4.91 5.32
N ALA A 187 -9.81 5.54 5.67
CA ALA A 187 -8.78 4.95 6.54
C ALA A 187 -9.34 4.67 7.95
N THR A 188 -10.12 5.58 8.53
CA THR A 188 -10.75 5.39 9.84
C THR A 188 -11.61 4.12 9.86
N TYR A 189 -12.49 3.95 8.87
CA TYR A 189 -13.32 2.74 8.77
C TYR A 189 -12.51 1.48 8.52
N GLN A 190 -11.48 1.53 7.67
CA GLN A 190 -10.62 0.38 7.41
C GLN A 190 -9.84 -0.04 8.67
N LEU A 191 -9.31 0.91 9.43
CA LEU A 191 -8.67 0.67 10.73
C LEU A 191 -9.66 0.08 11.73
N ALA A 192 -10.89 0.63 11.81
CA ALA A 192 -11.92 0.12 12.69
C ALA A 192 -12.31 -1.33 12.35
N VAL A 193 -12.55 -1.62 11.06
CA VAL A 193 -12.85 -2.98 10.59
C VAL A 193 -11.71 -3.92 10.95
N ALA A 194 -10.47 -3.55 10.64
CA ALA A 194 -9.32 -4.40 10.95
C ALA A 194 -9.12 -4.63 12.44
N GLY A 195 -9.26 -3.57 13.23
CA GLY A 195 -9.17 -3.61 14.68
C GLY A 195 -10.22 -4.53 15.29
N VAL A 196 -11.49 -4.40 14.90
CA VAL A 196 -12.59 -5.27 15.34
C VAL A 196 -12.34 -6.72 14.89
N THR A 197 -11.97 -6.94 13.63
CA THR A 197 -11.72 -8.29 13.11
C THR A 197 -10.59 -8.97 13.86
N LEU A 198 -9.47 -8.30 14.08
CA LEU A 198 -8.31 -8.87 14.78
C LEU A 198 -8.55 -9.04 16.27
N ALA A 199 -9.22 -8.10 16.93
CA ALA A 199 -9.61 -8.26 18.33
C ALA A 199 -10.56 -9.46 18.51
N THR A 200 -11.56 -9.60 17.64
CA THR A 200 -12.45 -10.77 17.65
C THR A 200 -11.69 -12.06 17.35
N ALA A 201 -10.77 -12.05 16.38
CA ALA A 201 -9.95 -13.22 16.08
C ALA A 201 -9.06 -13.62 17.25
N GLY A 202 -8.45 -12.66 17.95
CA GLY A 202 -7.68 -12.90 19.17
C GLY A 202 -8.53 -13.50 20.28
N LEU A 203 -9.71 -12.93 20.54
CA LEU A 203 -10.67 -13.46 21.53
C LEU A 203 -11.11 -14.89 21.21
N VAL A 204 -11.47 -15.17 19.95
CA VAL A 204 -11.89 -16.53 19.51
C VAL A 204 -10.74 -17.51 19.57
N SER A 205 -9.51 -17.05 19.32
CA SER A 205 -8.29 -17.88 19.39
C SER A 205 -7.78 -18.05 20.83
N GLY A 206 -8.45 -17.44 21.82
CA GLY A 206 -8.05 -17.50 23.23
C GLY A 206 -6.79 -16.71 23.56
N GLU A 207 -6.39 -15.75 22.73
CA GLU A 207 -5.26 -14.87 23.04
C GLU A 207 -5.59 -14.01 24.27
N PRO A 208 -4.79 -14.07 25.35
CA PRO A 208 -5.02 -13.23 26.51
C PRO A 208 -4.89 -11.75 26.13
N PHE A 209 -5.76 -10.93 26.73
CA PHE A 209 -5.53 -9.49 26.78
C PHE A 209 -4.65 -9.19 28.00
N ASP A 210 -3.36 -8.97 27.76
CA ASP A 210 -2.42 -8.58 28.80
C ASP A 210 -2.03 -7.10 28.63
N PRO A 211 -2.49 -6.20 29.51
CA PRO A 211 -2.09 -4.79 29.47
C PRO A 211 -0.69 -4.53 30.05
N HIS A 212 -0.03 -5.54 30.64
CA HIS A 212 1.27 -5.40 31.29
C HIS A 212 2.45 -5.44 30.31
N LEU A 213 2.43 -4.55 29.32
CA LEU A 213 3.61 -4.31 28.49
C LEU A 213 4.68 -3.56 29.29
N SER A 214 5.93 -3.87 28.98
CA SER A 214 7.08 -3.09 29.44
C SER A 214 7.03 -1.67 28.87
N VAL A 215 7.88 -0.76 29.38
CA VAL A 215 8.04 0.58 28.79
C VAL A 215 8.43 0.49 27.31
N ARG A 216 9.20 -0.54 26.92
CA ARG A 216 9.59 -0.80 25.54
C ARG A 216 8.38 -1.23 24.70
N GLY A 217 7.56 -2.16 25.19
CA GLY A 217 6.35 -2.63 24.53
C GLY A 217 5.32 -1.50 24.35
N TRP A 218 5.07 -0.69 25.38
CA TRP A 218 4.20 0.49 25.29
C TRP A 218 4.74 1.55 24.34
N GLY A 219 6.05 1.81 24.36
CA GLY A 219 6.71 2.72 23.41
C GLY A 219 6.55 2.26 21.96
N ALA A 220 6.74 0.96 21.70
CA ALA A 220 6.52 0.37 20.38
C ALA A 220 5.04 0.41 19.97
N MET A 221 4.10 0.12 20.88
CA MET A 221 2.66 0.23 20.61
C MET A 221 2.25 1.66 20.27
N ALA A 222 2.71 2.65 21.05
CA ALA A 222 2.44 4.07 20.79
C ALA A 222 3.01 4.50 19.44
N TYR A 223 4.23 4.06 19.11
CA TYR A 223 4.84 4.27 17.80
C TYR A 223 4.00 3.67 16.66
N LEU A 224 3.54 2.42 16.82
CA LEU A 224 2.70 1.74 15.85
C LEU A 224 1.35 2.43 15.63
N VAL A 225 0.72 2.92 16.70
CA VAL A 225 -0.55 3.65 16.64
C VAL A 225 -0.37 5.01 15.98
N VAL A 226 0.52 5.85 16.51
CA VAL A 226 0.62 7.26 16.11
C VAL A 226 1.45 7.42 14.85
N VAL A 227 2.67 6.91 14.86
CA VAL A 227 3.63 7.17 13.78
C VAL A 227 3.32 6.28 12.58
N VAL A 228 3.12 4.99 12.78
CA VAL A 228 2.89 4.09 11.64
C VAL A 228 1.46 4.19 11.10
N SER A 229 0.44 4.02 11.95
CA SER A 229 -0.94 3.94 11.48
C SER A 229 -1.56 5.29 11.14
N ILE A 230 -1.20 6.39 11.81
CA ILE A 230 -1.80 7.72 11.56
C ILE A 230 -0.90 8.57 10.68
N VAL A 231 0.35 8.85 11.10
CA VAL A 231 1.27 9.72 10.35
C VAL A 231 1.66 9.08 9.03
N GLY A 232 2.05 7.81 9.02
CA GLY A 232 2.43 7.07 7.81
C GLY A 232 1.32 7.05 6.76
N PHE A 233 0.09 6.72 7.16
CA PHE A 233 -1.08 6.75 6.25
C PHE A 233 -1.39 8.16 5.76
N SER A 234 -1.30 9.18 6.62
CA SER A 234 -1.56 10.57 6.26
C SER A 234 -0.53 11.07 5.24
N ALA A 235 0.75 10.79 5.45
CA ALA A 235 1.82 11.12 4.52
C ALA A 235 1.66 10.39 3.19
N TYR A 236 1.33 9.10 3.22
CA TYR A 236 1.09 8.29 2.02
C TYR A 236 -0.10 8.79 1.20
N THR A 237 -1.24 9.07 1.84
CA THR A 237 -2.43 9.59 1.16
C THR A 237 -2.20 10.98 0.57
N TRP A 238 -1.49 11.85 1.29
CA TRP A 238 -1.06 13.14 0.77
C TRP A 238 -0.13 12.97 -0.45
N LEU A 239 0.85 12.06 -0.39
CA LEU A 239 1.76 11.78 -1.49
C LEU A 239 1.02 11.30 -2.75
N LEU A 240 0.02 10.44 -2.60
CA LEU A 240 -0.79 9.97 -3.74
C LEU A 240 -1.56 11.10 -4.44
N GLN A 241 -1.79 12.22 -3.76
CA GLN A 241 -2.46 13.40 -4.33
C GLN A 241 -1.46 14.41 -4.93
N HIS A 242 -0.19 14.37 -4.52
CA HIS A 242 0.79 15.43 -4.84
C HIS A 242 2.03 14.93 -5.60
N ALA A 243 2.23 13.61 -5.71
CA ALA A 243 3.36 13.00 -6.38
C ALA A 243 2.91 11.90 -7.36
N PRO A 244 3.69 11.62 -8.42
CA PRO A 244 3.40 10.51 -9.31
C PRO A 244 3.39 9.18 -8.54
N VAL A 245 2.38 8.34 -8.77
CA VAL A 245 2.25 7.01 -8.12
C VAL A 245 3.52 6.18 -8.29
N SER A 246 4.22 6.30 -9.42
CA SER A 246 5.49 5.63 -9.69
C SER A 246 6.61 6.04 -8.72
N VAL A 247 6.61 7.30 -8.28
CA VAL A 247 7.54 7.78 -7.26
C VAL A 247 7.10 7.28 -5.90
N VAL A 248 5.82 7.39 -5.56
CA VAL A 248 5.31 6.91 -4.26
C VAL A 248 5.57 5.41 -4.08
N SER A 249 5.38 4.58 -5.12
CA SER A 249 5.57 3.12 -5.06
C SER A 249 7.00 2.66 -4.76
N THR A 250 7.99 3.53 -4.90
CA THR A 250 9.41 3.19 -4.64
C THR A 250 9.69 2.85 -3.17
N HIS A 251 8.80 3.21 -2.24
CA HIS A 251 8.89 2.77 -0.85
C HIS A 251 8.99 1.24 -0.73
N ALA A 252 8.35 0.50 -1.65
CA ALA A 252 8.38 -0.96 -1.66
C ALA A 252 9.80 -1.54 -1.81
N TYR A 253 10.74 -0.78 -2.41
CA TYR A 253 12.15 -1.21 -2.53
C TYR A 253 12.97 -0.88 -1.28
N VAL A 254 12.64 0.23 -0.63
CA VAL A 254 13.42 0.77 0.50
C VAL A 254 13.01 0.12 1.82
N ASN A 255 11.72 -0.19 1.97
CA ASN A 255 11.19 -0.77 3.21
C ASN A 255 11.92 -2.04 3.66
N PRO A 256 12.25 -3.02 2.79
CA PRO A 256 12.97 -4.22 3.22
C PRO A 256 14.40 -3.92 3.68
N VAL A 257 15.08 -2.97 3.04
CA VAL A 257 16.42 -2.54 3.46
C VAL A 257 16.37 -1.93 4.85
N VAL A 258 15.42 -1.02 5.09
CA VAL A 258 15.20 -0.42 6.41
C VAL A 258 14.86 -1.49 7.45
N ALA A 259 13.99 -2.44 7.12
CA ALA A 259 13.59 -3.51 8.04
C ALA A 259 14.77 -4.41 8.43
N VAL A 260 15.59 -4.83 7.46
CA VAL A 260 16.79 -5.64 7.70
C VAL A 260 17.80 -4.88 8.57
N LEU A 261 18.07 -3.61 8.25
CA LEU A 261 19.00 -2.78 9.03
C LEU A 261 18.53 -2.59 10.46
N LEU A 262 17.25 -2.25 10.65
CA LEU A 262 16.68 -2.05 11.97
C LEU A 262 16.60 -3.35 12.78
N GLY A 263 16.23 -4.47 12.15
CA GLY A 263 16.25 -5.79 12.78
C GLY A 263 17.66 -6.19 13.23
N ALA A 264 18.67 -5.98 12.38
CA ALA A 264 20.06 -6.30 12.69
C ALA A 264 20.63 -5.42 13.82
N VAL A 265 20.35 -4.12 13.81
CA VAL A 265 20.93 -3.17 14.78
C VAL A 265 20.20 -3.22 16.13
N VAL A 266 18.87 -3.30 16.14
CA VAL A 266 18.06 -3.14 17.36
C VAL A 266 17.69 -4.48 18.01
N LEU A 267 17.45 -5.51 17.20
CA LEU A 267 17.08 -6.85 17.68
C LEU A 267 18.20 -7.86 17.57
N HIS A 268 19.37 -7.47 17.02
CA HIS A 268 20.47 -8.37 16.74
C HIS A 268 20.06 -9.57 15.87
N GLU A 269 19.10 -9.36 14.96
CA GLU A 269 18.66 -10.39 14.01
C GLU A 269 19.82 -10.77 13.07
N PRO A 270 20.07 -12.08 12.83
CA PRO A 270 21.16 -12.52 11.98
C PRO A 270 20.90 -12.14 10.52
N VAL A 271 21.84 -11.40 9.91
CA VAL A 271 21.83 -11.08 8.48
C VAL A 271 22.52 -12.21 7.73
N THR A 272 21.76 -13.23 7.37
CA THR A 272 22.28 -14.41 6.66
C THR A 272 22.53 -14.14 5.18
N ALA A 273 23.33 -14.99 4.54
CA ALA A 273 23.51 -14.95 3.08
C ALA A 273 22.17 -15.11 2.33
N ALA A 274 21.20 -15.88 2.86
CA ALA A 274 19.85 -15.98 2.31
C ALA A 274 19.11 -14.66 2.30
N VAL A 275 19.16 -13.90 3.40
CA VAL A 275 18.53 -12.59 3.51
C VAL A 275 19.13 -11.62 2.50
N LEU A 276 20.45 -11.63 2.35
CA LEU A 276 21.15 -10.74 1.41
C LEU A 276 20.90 -11.14 -0.05
N VAL A 277 21.12 -12.41 -0.41
CA VAL A 277 21.00 -12.91 -1.79
C VAL A 277 19.54 -13.01 -2.20
N GLY A 278 18.73 -13.78 -1.45
CA GLY A 278 17.31 -13.95 -1.75
C GLY A 278 16.56 -12.62 -1.68
N GLY A 279 16.83 -11.81 -0.66
CA GLY A 279 16.23 -10.49 -0.54
C GLY A 279 16.67 -9.52 -1.64
N GLY A 280 17.95 -9.49 -1.99
CA GLY A 280 18.47 -8.70 -3.11
C GLY A 280 17.82 -9.08 -4.44
N VAL A 281 17.63 -10.39 -4.69
CA VAL A 281 16.93 -10.89 -5.88
C VAL A 281 15.46 -10.48 -5.87
N VAL A 282 14.75 -10.57 -4.74
CA VAL A 282 13.36 -10.10 -4.62
C VAL A 282 13.26 -8.61 -4.91
N VAL A 283 14.12 -7.77 -4.33
CA VAL A 283 14.11 -6.33 -4.59
C VAL A 283 14.38 -6.03 -6.06
N LEU A 284 15.39 -6.67 -6.66
CA LEU A 284 15.71 -6.51 -8.09
C LEU A 284 14.53 -6.92 -8.98
N ALA A 285 13.90 -8.06 -8.69
CA ALA A 285 12.72 -8.52 -9.40
C ALA A 285 11.57 -7.51 -9.35
N VAL A 286 11.30 -6.93 -8.19
CA VAL A 286 10.26 -5.91 -8.02
C VAL A 286 10.60 -4.65 -8.82
N VAL A 287 11.89 -4.25 -8.85
CA VAL A 287 12.37 -3.13 -9.69
C VAL A 287 12.12 -3.41 -11.17
N LEU A 288 12.40 -4.63 -11.64
CA LEU A 288 12.15 -5.04 -13.02
C LEU A 288 10.67 -5.02 -13.36
N VAL A 289 9.80 -5.57 -12.49
CA VAL A 289 8.35 -5.58 -12.69
C VAL A 289 7.80 -4.16 -12.82
N ILE A 290 8.04 -3.32 -11.81
CA ILE A 290 7.51 -1.96 -11.79
C ILE A 290 8.11 -1.12 -12.91
N GLY A 291 9.41 -1.25 -13.19
CA GLY A 291 10.08 -0.54 -14.28
C GLY A 291 9.52 -0.92 -15.66
N ALA A 292 9.25 -2.20 -15.89
CA ALA A 292 8.65 -2.69 -17.13
C ALA A 292 7.23 -2.15 -17.31
N GLU A 293 6.41 -2.15 -16.26
CA GLU A 293 5.06 -1.57 -16.30
C GLU A 293 5.06 -0.07 -16.60
N GLN A 294 5.98 0.68 -15.98
CA GLN A 294 6.11 2.11 -16.22
C GLN A 294 6.51 2.42 -17.67
N ARG A 295 7.46 1.67 -18.24
CA ARG A 295 7.86 1.81 -19.65
C ARG A 295 6.70 1.48 -20.60
N ALA A 296 5.97 0.40 -20.35
CA ALA A 296 4.80 0.03 -21.16
C ALA A 296 3.73 1.13 -21.16
N ARG A 297 3.43 1.71 -19.99
CA ARG A 297 2.49 2.85 -19.87
C ARG A 297 2.97 4.10 -20.62
N ARG A 298 4.27 4.41 -20.59
CA ARG A 298 4.85 5.55 -21.34
C ARG A 298 4.76 5.33 -22.85
N ARG A 299 5.04 4.10 -23.33
CA ARG A 299 4.91 3.76 -24.75
C ARG A 299 3.48 3.95 -25.26
N ASN A 300 2.48 3.49 -24.49
CA ASN A 300 1.07 3.65 -24.86
C ASN A 300 0.55 5.09 -24.74
N ARG A 301 1.28 5.99 -24.08
CA ARG A 301 0.97 7.43 -23.96
C ARG A 301 1.72 8.32 -24.95
N SER A 302 2.63 7.74 -25.75
CA SER A 302 3.29 8.50 -26.80
C SER A 302 2.21 8.89 -27.82
N PRO A 303 2.05 10.18 -28.17
CA PRO A 303 1.07 10.58 -29.16
C PRO A 303 1.44 9.86 -30.45
N VAL A 304 0.52 9.05 -30.96
CA VAL A 304 0.50 8.67 -32.37
C VAL A 304 0.71 9.98 -33.13
N GLY A 305 1.84 10.13 -33.81
CA GLY A 305 2.05 11.25 -34.74
C GLY A 305 0.83 11.31 -35.67
N ARG A 306 0.16 12.45 -35.87
CA ARG A 306 0.72 13.59 -36.59
C ARG A 306 1.73 13.11 -37.64
N ASN A 307 1.23 12.34 -38.61
CA ASN A 307 1.73 12.38 -39.97
C ASN A 307 0.66 11.84 -40.94
N GLY A 308 0.31 12.69 -41.93
CA GLY A 308 -0.15 12.23 -43.24
C GLY A 308 -1.65 12.29 -43.50
N GLY A 309 -2.21 13.49 -43.62
CA GLY A 309 -3.53 13.71 -44.19
C GLY A 309 -3.86 15.20 -44.16
N ASP A 310 -3.45 15.90 -45.22
CA ASP A 310 -3.76 17.31 -45.48
C ASP A 310 -5.22 17.64 -45.12
N VAL A 311 -5.40 18.43 -44.07
CA VAL A 311 -6.55 19.31 -43.97
C VAL A 311 -6.01 20.67 -44.41
N THR A 312 -6.22 20.97 -45.69
CA THR A 312 -6.00 22.28 -46.27
C THR A 312 -6.54 23.37 -45.33
N PRO A 313 -5.83 24.49 -45.13
CA PRO A 313 -6.35 25.60 -44.36
C PRO A 313 -7.69 26.03 -44.97
N VAL A 314 -8.74 26.05 -44.15
CA VAL A 314 -9.99 26.71 -44.52
C VAL A 314 -9.63 28.18 -44.77
N ASP A 315 -9.86 28.60 -46.01
CA ASP A 315 -9.62 29.94 -46.51
C ASP A 315 -10.55 30.93 -45.77
N ASP A 316 -10.01 31.66 -44.80
CA ASP A 316 -10.69 32.74 -44.07
C ASP A 316 -10.85 33.98 -44.98
N ARG A 317 -11.56 33.84 -46.09
CA ARG A 317 -12.07 34.99 -46.84
C ARG A 317 -13.36 35.48 -46.19
N PRO A 318 -13.50 36.79 -45.92
CA PRO A 318 -14.74 37.34 -45.41
C PRO A 318 -15.88 37.07 -46.39
N LEU A 319 -16.96 36.49 -45.87
CA LEU A 319 -18.19 36.22 -46.63
C LEU A 319 -18.66 37.51 -47.31
N GLY A 320 -18.82 37.45 -48.64
CA GLY A 320 -19.42 38.52 -49.43
C GLY A 320 -20.86 38.82 -48.97
N PRO A 321 -21.43 39.96 -49.41
CA PRO A 321 -22.69 40.52 -48.92
C PRO A 321 -23.93 39.62 -49.04
N ALA A 322 -23.86 38.48 -49.74
CA ALA A 322 -24.95 37.51 -49.84
C ALA A 322 -25.10 36.57 -48.61
N GLY A 323 -24.09 36.44 -47.75
CA GLY A 323 -24.13 35.50 -46.61
C GLY A 323 -24.77 36.04 -45.31
N ARG A 324 -25.11 37.33 -45.25
CA ARG A 324 -25.63 37.98 -44.02
C ARG A 324 -27.14 37.88 -43.83
N ALA A 325 -27.89 37.47 -44.85
CA ALA A 325 -29.36 37.48 -44.80
C ALA A 325 -29.99 36.27 -44.05
N ALA A 326 -29.22 35.23 -43.72
CA ALA A 326 -29.76 33.99 -43.14
C ALA A 326 -29.61 33.87 -41.61
N ALA A 327 -28.98 34.84 -40.93
CA ALA A 327 -28.63 34.72 -39.50
C ALA A 327 -29.31 35.75 -38.58
N GLY A 328 -30.39 36.40 -39.02
CA GLY A 328 -31.12 37.38 -38.23
C GLY A 328 -32.51 36.88 -37.85
N GLY A 329 -32.70 36.40 -36.62
CA GLY A 329 -34.06 36.23 -36.11
C GLY A 329 -34.23 35.35 -34.88
N VAL A 330 -33.70 35.75 -33.71
CA VAL A 330 -34.37 35.54 -32.40
C VAL A 330 -33.92 36.68 -31.46
N GLN A 331 -34.85 37.57 -31.10
CA GLN A 331 -34.66 38.63 -30.09
C GLN A 331 -34.78 38.07 -28.66
N PRO A 332 -34.15 38.69 -27.64
CA PRO A 332 -34.33 38.34 -26.24
C PRO A 332 -35.51 39.09 -25.63
N VAL A 333 -36.38 38.39 -24.89
CA VAL A 333 -37.45 39.00 -24.07
C VAL A 333 -36.90 39.26 -22.67
N ALA A 334 -37.04 40.51 -22.23
CA ALA A 334 -36.73 41.00 -20.90
C ALA A 334 -37.89 40.80 -19.90
N GLU A 335 -37.47 40.73 -18.63
CA GLU A 335 -38.16 40.73 -17.32
C GLU A 335 -39.64 41.14 -17.21
N ARG A 336 -40.37 40.38 -16.38
CA ARG A 336 -41.22 40.88 -15.29
C ARG A 336 -41.14 39.95 -14.07
#